data_AF-A0AAV8YIG8-F1
#
_entry.id   AF-A0AAV8YIG8-F1
#
_cell.length_a   1.000
_cell.length_b   1.000
_cell.length_c   1.000
_cell.angle_alpha   90.00
_cell.angle_beta   90.00
_cell.angle_gamma   90.00
#
_symmetry.space_group_name_H-M   'P 1'
#
loop_
_entity.id
_entity.type
_entity.pdbx_description
1 polymer ?
#
loop_
_entity_poly.entity_id
_entity_poly.type
_entity_poly.pdbx_seq_one_letter_code
_entity_poly.pdbx_strand_id
1 'polypeptide(L)'
;MPMSRTQLFPVSSHSYIQEGGGGSLPPLKKGSLNEQSPTAASMASSANSAGLPELTVGGSCVLQCMQPHLTRGTALTQVKSTVSVSGSECKPKTMVASPEQVMKLYMNKLTPYEHHEIFNYPQIYFIGANAKKRPGIIGNPNNCDYDNDQGSYIHIPHDHVAYRYEVLKVIGKGSFGQVVKAYDHKNHMHVALKMVRNEKRFHRQAQEEVRILEHLRKQDKDNTMNIIHMLDSFTFRNHMCITFELLSINLYELIKKNKFQGFSLQLVRKFSHSLLQCLDALNRNKIIHCDMKPENVLLKQQGRSGLKVSIDKLLYSSTVMARILT
;
A
#
# COMPACT_ATOMS: atom_id res chain seq x y z
N MET A 1 54.59 9.72 -12.07
CA MET A 1 55.34 9.74 -10.79
C MET A 1 55.84 11.16 -10.57
N PRO A 2 55.74 11.71 -9.36
CA PRO A 2 54.54 12.39 -8.87
C PRO A 2 54.86 13.83 -8.40
N MET A 3 53.88 14.70 -8.17
CA MET A 3 53.31 15.08 -6.86
C MET A 3 52.97 16.58 -6.99
N SER A 4 52.11 17.26 -6.24
CA SER A 4 50.95 16.99 -5.39
C SER A 4 50.61 18.35 -4.74
N ARG A 5 49.31 18.68 -4.60
CA ARG A 5 48.69 19.49 -3.51
C ARG A 5 49.16 20.93 -3.26
N THR A 6 48.46 21.86 -2.61
CA THR A 6 47.07 22.25 -2.26
C THR A 6 47.24 23.54 -1.41
N GLN A 7 46.18 24.35 -1.25
CA GLN A 7 45.89 25.34 -0.18
C GLN A 7 46.29 26.80 -0.45
N LEU A 8 45.30 27.70 -0.62
CA LEU A 8 44.47 28.46 0.36
C LEU A 8 45.17 29.73 0.88
N PHE A 9 44.56 30.88 0.63
CA PHE A 9 44.92 32.21 1.16
C PHE A 9 43.81 32.75 2.10
N PRO A 10 44.14 33.71 2.99
CA PRO A 10 43.42 33.96 4.24
C PRO A 10 42.49 35.19 4.24
N VAL A 11 41.87 35.36 5.42
CA VAL A 11 40.90 36.35 5.90
C VAL A 11 41.46 37.78 6.00
N SER A 12 40.59 38.79 5.83
CA SER A 12 40.81 40.17 6.33
C SER A 12 39.54 40.76 6.95
N SER A 13 39.75 41.67 7.89
CA SER A 13 38.92 42.07 9.03
C SER A 13 38.48 43.54 9.02
N HIS A 14 37.53 43.88 9.92
CA HIS A 14 37.06 45.21 10.41
C HIS A 14 36.14 46.02 9.47
N SER A 15 35.10 46.74 9.91
CA SER A 15 34.86 47.46 11.18
C SER A 15 33.36 47.75 11.49
N TYR A 16 33.11 48.01 12.78
CA TYR A 16 31.92 48.39 13.55
C TYR A 16 31.09 49.61 13.08
N ILE A 17 29.77 49.59 13.35
CA ILE A 17 28.98 50.67 14.02
C ILE A 17 27.94 50.02 14.96
N GLN A 18 27.65 50.70 16.06
CA GLN A 18 27.03 50.29 17.31
C GLN A 18 25.73 51.09 17.56
N GLU A 19 24.65 50.47 18.03
CA GLU A 19 23.57 50.93 18.95
C GLU A 19 22.69 49.66 19.20
N GLY A 20 22.17 49.26 20.36
CA GLY A 20 21.84 49.89 21.63
C GLY A 20 20.42 49.42 22.02
N GLY A 21 20.24 48.62 23.08
CA GLY A 21 18.90 48.27 23.61
C GLY A 21 18.81 46.89 24.28
N GLY A 22 18.87 46.87 25.62
CA GLY A 22 18.86 45.67 26.45
C GLY A 22 17.47 45.12 26.78
N GLY A 23 17.45 43.86 27.23
CA GLY A 23 16.28 43.15 27.73
C GLY A 23 16.62 41.71 28.10
N SER A 24 17.11 41.50 29.32
CA SER A 24 17.57 40.22 29.87
C SER A 24 16.40 39.30 30.24
N LEU A 25 16.42 38.04 29.79
CA LEU A 25 15.53 36.95 30.23
C LEU A 25 16.28 36.00 31.20
N PRO A 26 15.63 35.45 32.24
CA PRO A 26 16.28 34.69 33.31
C PRO A 26 16.41 33.16 33.02
N PRO A 27 17.24 32.43 33.81
CA PRO A 27 17.56 31.02 33.58
C PRO A 27 16.56 30.03 34.21
N LEU A 28 16.46 28.85 33.59
CA LEU A 28 15.67 27.69 34.00
C LEU A 28 16.19 27.05 35.30
N LYS A 29 15.30 26.85 36.28
CA LYS A 29 15.54 26.10 37.53
C LYS A 29 15.40 24.59 37.32
N LYS A 30 16.32 23.83 37.96
CA LYS A 30 16.24 22.39 38.25
C LYS A 30 15.11 22.11 39.25
N GLY A 31 14.35 21.04 39.02
CA GLY A 31 13.39 20.46 39.97
C GLY A 31 13.70 18.99 40.21
N SER A 32 13.85 18.62 41.48
CA SER A 32 14.20 17.29 41.99
C SER A 32 13.00 16.34 42.11
N LEU A 33 13.31 15.06 41.90
CA LEU A 33 12.95 13.86 42.69
C LEU A 33 11.58 13.80 43.39
N ASN A 34 10.79 12.79 43.00
CA ASN A 34 10.23 11.82 43.96
C ASN A 34 9.81 10.54 43.22
N GLU A 35 10.59 9.47 43.41
CA GLU A 35 10.21 8.09 43.15
C GLU A 35 9.76 7.46 44.48
N GLN A 36 8.61 6.78 44.47
CA GLN A 36 8.25 5.79 45.47
C GLN A 36 7.75 4.53 44.76
N SER A 37 8.50 3.45 44.93
CA SER A 37 8.09 2.05 44.68
C SER A 37 7.07 1.59 45.73
N PRO A 38 6.39 0.45 45.51
CA PRO A 38 6.88 -0.75 46.18
C PRO A 38 6.90 -2.05 45.35
N THR A 39 7.57 -3.00 45.98
CA THR A 39 8.14 -4.30 45.63
C THR A 39 7.21 -5.47 45.22
N ALA A 40 7.69 -6.21 44.21
CA ALA A 40 7.90 -7.67 44.08
C ALA A 40 6.99 -8.72 44.77
N ALA A 41 6.54 -9.70 43.98
CA ALA A 41 6.48 -11.11 44.37
C ALA A 41 6.64 -12.04 43.13
N SER A 42 7.48 -13.06 43.29
CA SER A 42 7.89 -14.08 42.32
C SER A 42 6.86 -15.19 42.13
N MET A 43 6.81 -15.83 40.96
CA MET A 43 6.80 -17.30 40.84
C MET A 43 7.43 -17.74 39.51
N ALA A 44 8.44 -18.60 39.61
CA ALA A 44 9.02 -19.35 38.51
C ALA A 44 8.40 -20.75 38.48
N SER A 45 8.20 -21.30 37.29
CA SER A 45 8.29 -22.76 37.08
C SER A 45 8.76 -23.05 35.66
N SER A 46 9.80 -23.87 35.58
CA SER A 46 10.43 -24.40 34.38
C SER A 46 9.77 -25.74 34.01
N ALA A 47 9.62 -26.04 32.73
CA ALA A 47 9.68 -27.42 32.23
C ALA A 47 10.01 -27.46 30.73
N ASN A 48 10.82 -28.43 30.37
CA ASN A 48 11.61 -28.62 29.15
C ASN A 48 10.88 -29.40 28.04
N SER A 49 11.42 -29.23 26.83
CA SER A 49 11.63 -30.21 25.74
C SER A 49 10.44 -30.92 25.07
N ALA A 50 10.33 -30.79 23.74
CA ALA A 50 10.62 -31.87 22.77
C ALA A 50 10.13 -31.52 21.33
N GLY A 51 10.96 -31.86 20.34
CA GLY A 51 10.54 -32.55 19.10
C GLY A 51 9.65 -31.84 18.06
N LEU A 52 10.26 -31.58 16.89
CA LEU A 52 9.69 -31.46 15.52
C LEU A 52 8.52 -32.46 15.22
N PRO A 53 7.63 -32.24 14.20
CA PRO A 53 8.03 -31.82 12.85
C PRO A 53 7.10 -30.87 12.05
N GLU A 54 7.72 -30.39 10.98
CA GLU A 54 7.22 -29.94 9.68
C GLU A 54 5.79 -30.42 9.30
N LEU A 55 4.91 -29.47 8.97
CA LEU A 55 3.61 -29.71 8.31
C LEU A 55 3.54 -28.90 7.02
N THR A 56 3.97 -29.55 5.94
CA THR A 56 3.49 -29.31 4.59
C THR A 56 2.02 -29.73 4.52
N VAL A 57 1.11 -28.76 4.35
CA VAL A 57 -0.23 -29.06 3.82
C VAL A 57 -0.57 -28.01 2.78
N GLY A 58 -0.47 -28.43 1.52
CA GLY A 58 -1.23 -27.84 0.43
C GLY A 58 -2.72 -28.00 0.73
N GLY A 59 -3.44 -26.89 0.71
CA GLY A 59 -4.88 -26.86 0.88
C GLY A 59 -5.45 -25.80 -0.05
N SER A 60 -5.74 -26.21 -1.28
CA SER A 60 -6.60 -25.48 -2.20
C SER A 60 -7.97 -25.31 -1.54
N CYS A 61 -8.23 -24.15 -0.94
CA CYS A 61 -9.58 -23.78 -0.50
C CYS A 61 -10.21 -22.91 -1.59
N VAL A 62 -10.55 -23.56 -2.70
CA VAL A 62 -11.42 -23.01 -3.75
C VAL A 62 -12.69 -23.82 -3.67
N LEU A 63 -13.73 -23.34 -2.97
CA LEU A 63 -15.15 -23.66 -3.14
C LEU A 63 -15.92 -23.33 -1.86
N GLN A 64 -16.35 -22.08 -1.71
CA GLN A 64 -17.67 -21.83 -1.13
C GLN A 64 -18.21 -20.49 -1.65
N CYS A 65 -18.64 -20.47 -2.91
CA CYS A 65 -19.50 -19.42 -3.42
C CYS A 65 -20.57 -20.02 -4.35
N MET A 66 -21.82 -19.74 -3.97
CA MET A 66 -23.03 -19.67 -4.80
C MET A 66 -23.46 -20.95 -5.54
N GLN A 67 -24.23 -21.82 -4.85
CA GLN A 67 -25.21 -22.68 -5.53
C GLN A 67 -26.53 -22.73 -4.73
N PRO A 68 -27.69 -22.53 -5.38
CA PRO A 68 -28.96 -23.02 -4.86
C PRO A 68 -29.16 -24.49 -5.28
N HIS A 69 -29.53 -25.34 -4.31
CA HIS A 69 -29.88 -26.74 -4.52
C HIS A 69 -31.09 -26.88 -5.46
N LEU A 70 -30.94 -27.67 -6.53
CA LEU A 70 -32.06 -28.27 -7.26
C LEU A 70 -31.88 -29.79 -7.24
N THR A 71 -32.85 -30.49 -6.67
CA THR A 71 -32.89 -31.95 -6.52
C THR A 71 -33.35 -32.64 -7.79
N ARG A 72 -32.61 -33.66 -8.28
CA ARG A 72 -33.21 -34.85 -8.93
C ARG A 72 -32.22 -36.01 -9.12
N GLY A 73 -32.60 -37.16 -8.55
CA GLY A 73 -32.70 -38.47 -9.22
C GLY A 73 -31.49 -39.07 -9.94
N THR A 74 -30.90 -40.07 -9.27
CA THR A 74 -30.42 -41.38 -9.79
C THR A 74 -30.35 -41.62 -11.30
N ALA A 75 -29.14 -41.96 -11.82
CA ALA A 75 -28.86 -43.24 -12.50
C ALA A 75 -27.36 -43.38 -12.84
N LEU A 76 -26.81 -44.57 -12.57
CA LEU A 76 -25.47 -45.03 -12.91
C LEU A 76 -25.41 -45.48 -14.37
N THR A 77 -24.39 -45.08 -15.14
CA THR A 77 -23.76 -45.96 -16.15
C THR A 77 -22.34 -45.49 -16.48
N GLN A 78 -21.38 -46.43 -16.40
CA GLN A 78 -19.98 -46.26 -16.79
C GLN A 78 -19.83 -46.25 -18.32
N VAL A 79 -19.05 -45.32 -18.87
CA VAL A 79 -18.32 -45.53 -20.14
C VAL A 79 -16.94 -44.88 -20.05
N LYS A 80 -15.90 -45.69 -20.26
CA LYS A 80 -14.50 -45.28 -20.47
C LYS A 80 -14.34 -44.74 -21.88
N SER A 81 -13.67 -43.60 -22.02
CA SER A 81 -13.02 -43.23 -23.29
C SER A 81 -11.85 -42.26 -23.04
N THR A 82 -10.68 -42.74 -23.43
CA THR A 82 -9.38 -42.07 -23.54
C THR A 82 -9.45 -40.82 -24.41
N VAL A 83 -9.02 -39.67 -23.87
CA VAL A 83 -8.69 -38.47 -24.65
C VAL A 83 -7.42 -37.84 -24.09
N SER A 84 -6.44 -37.67 -24.98
CA SER A 84 -5.18 -36.97 -24.81
C SER A 84 -5.41 -35.51 -24.40
N VAL A 85 -4.93 -35.13 -23.21
CA VAL A 85 -5.01 -33.75 -22.71
C VAL A 85 -3.75 -32.99 -23.10
N SER A 86 -3.85 -32.19 -24.16
CA SER A 86 -2.96 -31.04 -24.38
C SER A 86 -3.36 -29.94 -23.41
N GLY A 87 -2.52 -29.69 -22.41
CA GLY A 87 -2.73 -28.71 -21.35
C GLY A 87 -2.86 -27.29 -21.90
N SER A 88 -4.11 -26.83 -22.04
CA SER A 88 -4.45 -25.42 -22.17
C SER A 88 -4.84 -24.95 -20.76
N GLU A 89 -4.01 -24.12 -20.11
CA GLU A 89 -4.38 -23.50 -18.83
C GLU A 89 -5.61 -22.62 -19.06
N CYS A 90 -6.79 -23.17 -18.77
CA CYS A 90 -8.04 -22.44 -18.86
C CYS A 90 -8.08 -21.43 -17.71
N LYS A 91 -7.93 -20.14 -18.03
CA LYS A 91 -8.10 -19.06 -17.04
C LYS A 91 -9.42 -19.29 -16.29
N PRO A 92 -9.45 -19.17 -14.95
CA PRO A 92 -10.66 -19.37 -14.18
C PRO A 92 -11.77 -18.44 -14.71
N LYS A 93 -12.97 -18.99 -14.91
CA LYS A 93 -14.12 -18.19 -15.34
C LYS A 93 -14.46 -17.20 -14.21
N THR A 94 -14.24 -15.92 -14.45
CA THR A 94 -14.60 -14.85 -13.53
C THR A 94 -16.12 -14.83 -13.35
N MET A 95 -16.59 -15.07 -12.12
CA MET A 95 -18.01 -14.92 -11.79
C MET A 95 -18.32 -13.43 -11.62
N VAL A 96 -19.32 -12.94 -12.35
CA VAL A 96 -19.84 -11.58 -12.25
C VAL A 96 -21.35 -11.64 -12.08
N ALA A 97 -21.88 -10.88 -11.12
CA ALA A 97 -23.31 -10.80 -10.84
C ALA A 97 -23.82 -9.37 -11.01
N SER A 98 -25.12 -9.22 -11.28
CA SER A 98 -25.79 -7.92 -11.24
C SER A 98 -26.17 -7.55 -9.79
N PRO A 99 -26.31 -6.25 -9.46
CA PRO A 99 -26.75 -5.83 -8.14
C PRO A 99 -28.12 -6.42 -7.76
N GLU A 100 -29.06 -6.57 -8.70
CA GLU A 100 -30.38 -7.18 -8.47
C GLU A 100 -30.27 -8.65 -8.06
N GLN A 101 -29.38 -9.41 -8.73
CA GLN A 101 -29.14 -10.81 -8.40
C GLN A 101 -28.54 -10.96 -7.01
N VAL A 102 -27.60 -10.09 -6.66
CA VAL A 102 -26.98 -10.09 -5.32
C VAL A 102 -28.00 -9.73 -4.26
N MET A 103 -28.82 -8.70 -4.47
CA MET A 103 -29.89 -8.32 -3.54
C MET A 103 -30.90 -9.46 -3.37
N LYS A 104 -31.29 -10.15 -4.45
CA LYS A 104 -32.22 -11.29 -4.35
C LYS A 104 -31.69 -12.44 -3.50
N LEU A 105 -30.38 -12.72 -3.56
CA LEU A 105 -29.80 -13.93 -2.96
C LEU A 105 -29.04 -13.67 -1.64
N TYR A 106 -28.53 -12.46 -1.42
CA TYR A 106 -27.59 -12.13 -0.34
C TYR A 106 -27.94 -10.83 0.40
N MET A 107 -29.16 -10.30 0.26
CA MET A 107 -29.58 -9.09 1.00
C MET A 107 -29.36 -9.20 2.52
N ASN A 108 -29.52 -10.39 3.09
CA ASN A 108 -29.29 -10.67 4.51
C ASN A 108 -27.80 -10.68 4.92
N LYS A 109 -26.87 -10.62 3.96
CA LYS A 109 -25.42 -10.53 4.19
C LYS A 109 -24.86 -9.13 3.94
N LEU A 110 -25.69 -8.21 3.46
CA LEU A 110 -25.33 -6.82 3.18
C LEU A 110 -25.86 -5.90 4.29
N THR A 111 -25.18 -4.79 4.52
CA THR A 111 -25.66 -3.75 5.43
C THR A 111 -26.75 -2.90 4.78
N PRO A 112 -27.59 -2.18 5.57
CA PRO A 112 -28.59 -1.26 5.01
C PRO A 112 -27.97 -0.17 4.12
N TYR A 113 -26.74 0.24 4.39
CA TYR A 113 -25.98 1.15 3.53
C TYR A 113 -25.69 0.51 2.16
N GLU A 114 -25.22 -0.74 2.17
CA GLU A 114 -24.90 -1.50 0.96
C GLU A 114 -26.12 -1.78 0.09
N HIS A 115 -27.32 -1.91 0.68
CA HIS A 115 -28.57 -2.08 -0.08
C HIS A 115 -28.83 -0.96 -1.08
N HIS A 116 -28.36 0.25 -0.80
CA HIS A 116 -28.49 1.41 -1.69
C HIS A 116 -27.23 1.61 -2.54
N GLU A 117 -26.06 1.45 -1.92
CA GLU A 117 -24.76 1.66 -2.58
C GLU A 117 -24.52 0.71 -3.75
N ILE A 118 -24.95 -0.55 -3.63
CA ILE A 118 -24.63 -1.62 -4.58
C ILE A 118 -25.11 -1.31 -6.01
N PHE A 119 -26.21 -0.57 -6.16
CA PHE A 119 -26.77 -0.21 -7.48
C PHE A 119 -25.90 0.79 -8.26
N ASN A 120 -24.93 1.44 -7.61
CA ASN A 120 -23.92 2.25 -8.30
C ASN A 120 -22.84 1.39 -8.99
N TYR A 121 -22.84 0.07 -8.75
CA TYR A 121 -21.86 -0.88 -9.26
C TYR A 121 -22.55 -1.90 -10.17
N PRO A 122 -22.50 -1.74 -11.50
CA PRO A 122 -23.22 -2.63 -12.43
C PRO A 122 -22.65 -4.05 -12.47
N GLN A 123 -21.40 -4.23 -12.02
CA GLN A 123 -20.71 -5.52 -12.00
C GLN A 123 -20.21 -5.82 -10.59
N ILE A 124 -20.75 -6.86 -9.99
CA ILE A 124 -20.40 -7.33 -8.65
C ILE A 124 -19.54 -8.58 -8.76
N TYR A 125 -18.32 -8.51 -8.23
CA TYR A 125 -17.37 -9.63 -8.22
C TYR A 125 -17.18 -10.19 -6.80
N PHE A 126 -17.31 -9.35 -5.77
CA PHE A 126 -17.11 -9.74 -4.38
C PHE A 126 -17.90 -8.86 -3.41
N ILE A 127 -18.56 -9.46 -2.41
CA ILE A 127 -19.43 -8.75 -1.46
C ILE A 127 -18.95 -8.82 0.00
N GLY A 128 -17.90 -9.58 0.32
CA GLY A 128 -17.42 -9.70 1.70
C GLY A 128 -18.44 -10.32 2.68
N ALA A 129 -19.22 -11.31 2.26
CA ALA A 129 -20.38 -11.85 3.01
C ALA A 129 -20.06 -12.36 4.43
N ASN A 130 -18.80 -12.70 4.70
CA ASN A 130 -18.34 -13.22 5.99
C ASN A 130 -17.56 -12.18 6.81
N ALA A 131 -17.40 -10.96 6.29
CA ALA A 131 -16.72 -9.88 7.00
C ALA A 131 -17.60 -9.34 8.14
N LYS A 132 -16.96 -8.90 9.22
CA LYS A 132 -17.63 -8.18 10.31
C LYS A 132 -17.84 -6.72 9.91
N LYS A 133 -18.74 -6.50 8.95
CA LYS A 133 -18.99 -5.20 8.30
C LYS A 133 -19.39 -4.13 9.30
N ARG A 134 -19.01 -2.88 9.01
CA ARG A 134 -19.54 -1.70 9.71
C ARG A 134 -20.92 -1.36 9.14
N PRO A 135 -21.90 -0.98 9.98
CA PRO A 135 -23.28 -0.79 9.53
C PRO A 135 -23.47 0.36 8.54
N GLY A 136 -22.64 1.41 8.60
CA GLY A 136 -22.73 2.56 7.70
C GLY A 136 -23.98 3.40 7.97
N ILE A 137 -24.06 4.09 9.10
CA ILE A 137 -25.28 4.79 9.50
C ILE A 137 -25.38 6.12 8.74
N ILE A 138 -26.31 6.22 7.80
CA ILE A 138 -26.50 7.41 6.96
C ILE A 138 -26.81 8.61 7.85
N GLY A 139 -26.03 9.69 7.68
CA GLY A 139 -26.18 10.93 8.45
C GLY A 139 -25.32 10.99 9.72
N ASN A 140 -24.71 9.88 10.16
CA ASN A 140 -23.72 9.93 11.24
C ASN A 140 -22.47 10.71 10.79
N PRO A 141 -21.76 11.34 11.75
CA PRO A 141 -20.47 11.98 11.49
C PRO A 141 -19.44 10.96 10.97
N ASN A 142 -18.27 11.44 10.59
CA ASN A 142 -17.15 10.59 10.13
C ASN A 142 -17.53 9.66 8.97
N ASN A 143 -18.20 10.23 7.96
CA ASN A 143 -18.59 9.52 6.74
C ASN A 143 -19.46 8.28 7.05
N CYS A 144 -20.56 8.46 7.78
CA CYS A 144 -21.45 7.36 8.19
C CYS A 144 -20.71 6.29 9.03
N ASP A 145 -19.79 6.73 9.90
CA ASP A 145 -18.89 5.88 10.70
C ASP A 145 -17.90 5.00 9.91
N TYR A 146 -17.70 5.25 8.61
CA TYR A 146 -16.66 4.54 7.84
C TYR A 146 -15.26 5.11 8.07
N ASP A 147 -15.16 6.35 8.51
CA ASP A 147 -13.88 7.03 8.73
C ASP A 147 -13.56 7.09 10.22
N ASN A 148 -12.27 7.15 10.55
CA ASN A 148 -11.83 7.55 11.88
C ASN A 148 -11.75 9.09 12.01
N ASP A 149 -11.40 9.58 13.19
CA ASP A 149 -11.30 11.03 13.49
C ASP A 149 -10.26 11.78 12.63
N GLN A 150 -9.41 11.05 11.90
CA GLN A 150 -8.39 11.60 10.99
C GLN A 150 -8.79 11.47 9.52
N GLY A 151 -10.06 11.18 9.22
CA GLY A 151 -10.58 11.01 7.86
C GLY A 151 -9.99 9.82 7.10
N SER A 152 -9.43 8.83 7.80
CA SER A 152 -8.93 7.59 7.20
C SER A 152 -10.00 6.50 7.25
N TYR A 153 -10.17 5.79 6.14
CA TYR A 153 -11.10 4.66 6.06
C TYR A 153 -10.75 3.57 7.08
N ILE A 154 -11.75 3.04 7.77
CA ILE A 154 -11.59 1.95 8.75
C ILE A 154 -11.71 0.61 8.02
N HIS A 155 -10.57 0.01 7.66
CA HIS A 155 -10.54 -1.29 6.99
C HIS A 155 -11.05 -2.43 7.87
N ILE A 156 -11.91 -3.27 7.29
CA ILE A 156 -12.32 -4.57 7.85
C ILE A 156 -11.70 -5.68 7.00
N PRO A 157 -10.90 -6.60 7.60
CA PRO A 157 -10.38 -7.75 6.87
C PRO A 157 -11.50 -8.60 6.27
N HIS A 158 -11.30 -9.06 5.04
CA HIS A 158 -12.22 -9.81 4.19
C HIS A 158 -13.48 -9.07 3.73
N ASP A 159 -13.58 -7.76 4.02
CA ASP A 159 -14.64 -6.92 3.45
C ASP A 159 -14.28 -6.47 2.03
N HIS A 160 -15.27 -5.97 1.30
CA HIS A 160 -15.10 -5.53 -0.08
C HIS A 160 -14.72 -4.05 -0.18
N VAL A 161 -14.02 -3.70 -1.25
CA VAL A 161 -13.94 -2.36 -1.80
C VAL A 161 -14.47 -2.39 -3.23
N ALA A 162 -15.39 -1.46 -3.54
CA ALA A 162 -16.02 -1.33 -4.86
C ALA A 162 -16.59 -2.64 -5.43
N TYR A 163 -17.13 -3.49 -4.55
CA TYR A 163 -17.68 -4.82 -4.86
C TYR A 163 -16.76 -5.70 -5.73
N ARG A 164 -15.44 -5.51 -5.61
CA ARG A 164 -14.43 -6.18 -6.45
C ARG A 164 -13.20 -6.64 -5.68
N TYR A 165 -12.66 -5.78 -4.82
CA TYR A 165 -11.41 -6.05 -4.13
C TYR A 165 -11.71 -6.57 -2.73
N GLU A 166 -11.13 -7.72 -2.36
CA GLU A 166 -11.17 -8.24 -1.00
C GLU A 166 -9.98 -7.69 -0.21
N VAL A 167 -10.25 -7.02 0.92
CA VAL A 167 -9.20 -6.49 1.79
C VAL A 167 -8.56 -7.63 2.60
N LEU A 168 -7.25 -7.85 2.48
CA LEU A 168 -6.56 -8.91 3.21
C LEU A 168 -5.77 -8.38 4.40
N LYS A 169 -4.87 -7.42 4.17
CA LYS A 169 -3.95 -6.93 5.20
C LYS A 169 -3.49 -5.50 4.91
N VAL A 170 -3.40 -4.67 5.94
CA VAL A 170 -2.73 -3.36 5.83
C VAL A 170 -1.22 -3.56 5.67
N ILE A 171 -0.66 -3.02 4.59
CA ILE A 171 0.78 -3.11 4.26
C ILE A 171 1.51 -1.76 4.36
N GLY A 172 0.77 -0.65 4.45
CA GLY A 172 1.33 0.69 4.68
C GLY A 172 0.32 1.64 5.32
N LYS A 173 0.81 2.56 6.16
CA LYS A 173 0.02 3.65 6.76
C LYS A 173 0.85 4.93 6.71
N GLY A 174 0.21 6.05 6.40
CA GLY A 174 0.88 7.34 6.36
C GLY A 174 -0.07 8.52 6.47
N SER A 175 0.46 9.72 6.26
CA SER A 175 -0.31 10.97 6.22
C SER A 175 -1.32 11.00 5.07
N PHE A 176 -1.02 10.33 3.95
CA PHE A 176 -1.88 10.31 2.76
C PHE A 176 -3.05 9.32 2.88
N GLY A 177 -2.99 8.36 3.78
CA GLY A 177 -3.98 7.30 3.91
C GLY A 177 -3.35 5.96 4.25
N GLN A 178 -3.97 4.89 3.75
CA GLN A 178 -3.57 3.52 4.03
C GLN A 178 -3.45 2.71 2.75
N VAL A 179 -2.50 1.78 2.73
CA VAL A 179 -2.31 0.83 1.64
C VAL A 179 -2.57 -0.56 2.17
N VAL A 180 -3.46 -1.30 1.50
CA VAL A 180 -3.78 -2.69 1.83
C VAL A 180 -3.35 -3.62 0.71
N LYS A 181 -2.86 -4.81 1.08
CA LYS A 181 -2.86 -5.95 0.18
C LYS A 181 -4.32 -6.36 0.01
N ALA A 182 -4.77 -6.41 -1.23
CA ALA A 182 -6.10 -6.85 -1.60
C ALA A 182 -6.04 -7.94 -2.67
N TYR A 183 -7.12 -8.72 -2.80
CA TYR A 183 -7.31 -9.65 -3.89
C TYR A 183 -8.35 -9.08 -4.86
N ASP A 184 -7.98 -8.92 -6.13
CA ASP A 184 -8.87 -8.47 -7.20
C ASP A 184 -9.64 -9.66 -7.76
N HIS A 185 -10.92 -9.78 -7.42
CA HIS A 185 -11.77 -10.88 -7.88
C HIS A 185 -12.12 -10.81 -9.37
N LYS A 186 -11.91 -9.68 -10.04
CA LYS A 186 -12.09 -9.56 -11.50
C LYS A 186 -10.92 -10.17 -12.26
N ASN A 187 -9.69 -9.83 -11.85
CA ASN A 187 -8.47 -10.23 -12.55
C ASN A 187 -7.75 -11.42 -11.90
N HIS A 188 -8.29 -11.94 -10.79
CA HIS A 188 -7.75 -13.07 -10.02
C HIS A 188 -6.30 -12.89 -9.58
N MET A 189 -5.94 -11.67 -9.16
CA MET A 189 -4.56 -11.33 -8.77
C MET A 189 -4.52 -10.49 -7.49
N HIS A 190 -3.39 -10.56 -6.80
CA HIS A 190 -3.13 -9.70 -5.66
C HIS A 190 -2.68 -8.31 -6.12
N VAL A 191 -3.16 -7.27 -5.44
CA VAL A 191 -2.85 -5.87 -5.70
C VAL A 191 -2.51 -5.13 -4.41
N ALA A 192 -1.81 -4.01 -4.54
CA ALA A 192 -1.74 -3.01 -3.48
C ALA A 192 -2.82 -1.95 -3.75
N LEU A 193 -3.74 -1.77 -2.81
CA LEU A 193 -4.84 -0.80 -2.89
C LEU A 193 -4.58 0.34 -1.89
N LYS A 194 -4.31 1.54 -2.41
CA LYS A 194 -4.15 2.78 -1.64
C LYS A 194 -5.51 3.45 -1.51
N MET A 195 -5.99 3.63 -0.28
CA MET A 195 -7.17 4.43 0.04
C MET A 195 -6.72 5.76 0.65
N VAL A 196 -6.98 6.84 -0.08
CA VAL A 196 -6.58 8.21 0.28
C VAL A 196 -7.52 8.75 1.34
N ARG A 197 -7.01 9.52 2.31
CA ARG A 197 -7.85 10.18 3.31
C ARG A 197 -8.95 11.03 2.67
N ASN A 198 -10.13 11.01 3.27
CA ASN A 198 -11.30 11.77 2.85
C ASN A 198 -11.16 13.26 3.22
N GLU A 199 -10.16 13.91 2.63
CA GLU A 199 -9.93 15.34 2.75
C GLU A 199 -9.62 15.94 1.38
N LYS A 200 -10.22 17.10 1.09
CA LYS A 200 -10.09 17.79 -0.21
C LYS A 200 -8.64 18.01 -0.65
N ARG A 201 -7.75 18.30 0.31
CA ARG A 201 -6.31 18.48 0.06
C ARG A 201 -5.64 17.21 -0.46
N PHE A 202 -5.96 16.05 0.12
CA PHE A 202 -5.37 14.77 -0.27
C PHE A 202 -5.99 14.26 -1.57
N HIS A 203 -7.28 14.50 -1.80
CA HIS A 203 -7.93 14.18 -3.08
C HIS A 203 -7.28 14.91 -4.26
N ARG A 204 -7.03 16.22 -4.15
CA ARG A 204 -6.34 16.99 -5.21
C ARG A 204 -4.94 16.46 -5.49
N GLN A 205 -4.19 16.09 -4.44
CA GLN A 205 -2.86 15.50 -4.61
C GLN A 205 -2.91 14.13 -5.28
N ALA A 206 -3.88 13.29 -4.91
CA ALA A 206 -4.05 11.96 -5.50
C ALA A 206 -4.49 12.02 -6.97
N GLN A 207 -5.33 13.00 -7.35
CA GLN A 207 -5.67 13.24 -8.77
C GLN A 207 -4.44 13.61 -9.60
N GLU A 208 -3.56 14.46 -9.06
CA GLU A 208 -2.32 14.80 -9.74
C GLU A 208 -1.37 13.60 -9.81
N GLU A 209 -1.28 12.80 -8.76
CA GLU A 209 -0.51 11.55 -8.73
C GLU A 209 -0.97 10.58 -9.84
N VAL A 210 -2.29 10.37 -9.97
CA VAL A 210 -2.88 9.54 -11.05
C VAL A 210 -2.52 10.10 -12.43
N ARG A 211 -2.71 11.40 -12.65
CA ARG A 211 -2.38 12.05 -13.93
C ARG A 211 -0.92 11.83 -14.32
N ILE A 212 0.00 12.00 -13.37
CA ILE A 212 1.42 11.83 -13.64
C ILE A 212 1.77 10.35 -13.89
N LEU A 213 1.22 9.43 -13.11
CA LEU A 213 1.42 7.99 -13.29
C LEU A 213 0.92 7.50 -14.66
N GLU A 214 -0.24 7.99 -15.12
CA GLU A 214 -0.76 7.68 -16.45
C GLU A 214 0.16 8.21 -17.56
N HIS A 215 0.68 9.43 -17.41
CA HIS A 215 1.63 10.04 -18.35
C HIS A 215 2.92 9.23 -18.46
N LEU A 216 3.48 8.79 -17.33
CA LEU A 216 4.67 7.94 -17.29
C LEU A 216 4.40 6.55 -17.87
N ARG A 217 3.25 5.95 -17.55
CA ARG A 217 2.87 4.61 -18.02
C ARG A 217 2.81 4.52 -19.54
N LYS A 218 2.37 5.58 -20.23
CA LYS A 218 2.34 5.65 -21.70
C LYS A 218 3.72 5.52 -22.35
N GLN A 219 4.77 5.88 -21.61
CA GLN A 219 6.16 5.84 -22.08
C GLN A 219 6.88 4.55 -21.66
N ASP A 220 6.40 3.85 -20.62
CA ASP A 220 7.04 2.65 -20.06
C ASP A 220 6.48 1.35 -20.65
N LYS A 221 6.55 1.18 -21.97
CA LYS A 221 6.02 0.00 -22.67
C LYS A 221 6.78 -1.28 -22.29
N ASP A 222 8.08 -1.17 -22.10
CA ASP A 222 8.98 -2.31 -21.83
C ASP A 222 9.22 -2.55 -20.33
N ASN A 223 8.56 -1.78 -19.44
CA ASN A 223 8.70 -1.89 -17.98
C ASN A 223 10.16 -1.69 -17.49
N THR A 224 10.85 -0.72 -18.09
CA THR A 224 12.27 -0.42 -17.84
C THR A 224 12.48 0.84 -17.00
N MET A 225 11.46 1.68 -16.83
CA MET A 225 11.57 2.90 -16.01
C MET A 225 11.73 2.61 -14.51
N ASN A 226 11.45 1.39 -14.05
CA ASN A 226 11.46 1.02 -12.63
C ASN A 226 10.58 1.94 -11.75
N ILE A 227 9.44 2.38 -12.31
CA ILE A 227 8.40 3.12 -11.61
C ILE A 227 7.24 2.15 -11.35
N ILE A 228 6.60 2.24 -10.17
CA ILE A 228 5.43 1.41 -9.86
C ILE A 228 4.29 1.66 -10.86
N HIS A 229 3.63 0.60 -11.29
CA HIS A 229 2.51 0.68 -12.23
C HIS A 229 1.19 0.75 -11.47
N MET A 230 0.45 1.82 -11.74
CA MET A 230 -0.97 1.93 -11.43
C MET A 230 -1.77 0.99 -12.35
N LEU A 231 -2.75 0.29 -11.78
CA LEU A 231 -3.64 -0.62 -12.50
C LEU A 231 -5.02 0.00 -12.74
N ASP A 232 -5.57 0.71 -11.75
CA ASP A 232 -6.92 1.27 -11.77
C ASP A 232 -7.04 2.41 -10.74
N SER A 233 -7.96 3.37 -10.97
CA SER A 233 -8.29 4.42 -10.01
C SER A 233 -9.79 4.72 -10.00
N PHE A 234 -10.38 4.86 -8.81
CA PHE A 234 -11.83 5.04 -8.64
C PHE A 234 -12.14 5.69 -7.28
N THR A 235 -13.41 5.99 -7.01
CA THR A 235 -13.87 6.49 -5.71
C THR A 235 -14.76 5.45 -5.05
N PHE A 236 -14.54 5.18 -3.77
CA PHE A 236 -15.38 4.29 -2.96
C PHE A 236 -15.60 4.91 -1.58
N ARG A 237 -16.88 5.05 -1.18
CA ARG A 237 -17.29 5.63 0.11
C ARG A 237 -16.54 6.94 0.43
N ASN A 238 -16.52 7.88 -0.52
CA ASN A 238 -15.82 9.17 -0.42
C ASN A 238 -14.29 9.13 -0.36
N HIS A 239 -13.65 7.97 -0.53
CA HIS A 239 -12.18 7.87 -0.65
C HIS A 239 -11.75 7.68 -2.10
N MET A 240 -10.76 8.44 -2.53
CA MET A 240 -10.04 8.12 -3.76
C MET A 240 -9.20 6.86 -3.54
N CYS A 241 -9.39 5.88 -4.42
CA CYS A 241 -8.76 4.58 -4.38
C CYS A 241 -7.88 4.40 -5.60
N ILE A 242 -6.64 3.94 -5.39
CA ILE A 242 -5.67 3.68 -6.46
C ILE A 242 -5.11 2.28 -6.26
N THR A 243 -5.16 1.45 -7.29
CA THR A 243 -4.58 0.11 -7.26
C THR A 243 -3.25 0.07 -8.00
N PHE A 244 -2.31 -0.70 -7.47
CA PHE A 244 -0.99 -0.88 -8.01
C PHE A 244 -0.64 -2.37 -8.10
N GLU A 245 0.33 -2.69 -8.94
CA GLU A 245 1.00 -3.99 -8.88
C GLU A 245 1.53 -4.25 -7.45
N LEU A 246 1.34 -5.47 -6.94
CA LEU A 246 1.84 -5.83 -5.63
C LEU A 246 3.35 -6.17 -5.72
N LEU A 247 4.18 -5.37 -5.06
CA LEU A 247 5.62 -5.58 -4.95
C LEU A 247 5.99 -6.26 -3.61
N SER A 248 7.27 -6.59 -3.45
CA SER A 248 7.82 -7.16 -2.23
C SER A 248 8.22 -6.06 -1.23
N ILE A 249 9.04 -6.40 -0.23
CA ILE A 249 9.46 -5.48 0.83
C ILE A 249 10.22 -4.27 0.27
N ASN A 250 10.15 -3.15 0.99
CA ASN A 250 10.96 -1.97 0.69
C ASN A 250 12.42 -2.15 1.13
N LEU A 251 13.30 -1.26 0.66
CA LEU A 251 14.73 -1.32 0.96
C LEU A 251 15.02 -1.10 2.45
N TYR A 252 14.21 -0.32 3.17
CA TYR A 252 14.38 -0.17 4.62
C TYR A 252 14.21 -1.50 5.36
N GLU A 253 13.13 -2.22 5.07
CA GLU A 253 12.88 -3.55 5.64
C GLU A 253 13.94 -4.57 5.21
N LEU A 254 14.49 -4.45 3.99
CA LEU A 254 15.61 -5.27 3.54
C LEU A 254 16.88 -4.99 4.37
N ILE A 255 17.21 -3.72 4.61
CA ILE A 255 18.35 -3.30 5.45
C ILE A 255 18.19 -3.85 6.86
N LYS A 256 16.99 -3.73 7.44
CA LYS A 256 16.66 -4.25 8.77
C LYS A 256 16.76 -5.78 8.83
N LYS A 257 16.25 -6.49 7.81
CA LYS A 257 16.37 -7.96 7.70
C LYS A 257 17.84 -8.41 7.61
N ASN A 258 18.69 -7.58 7.01
CA ASN A 258 20.13 -7.78 6.99
C ASN A 258 20.85 -7.27 8.25
N LYS A 259 20.11 -7.01 9.35
CA LYS A 259 20.63 -6.57 10.65
C LYS A 259 21.57 -5.35 10.53
N PHE A 260 21.27 -4.44 9.60
CA PHE A 260 22.03 -3.22 9.35
C PHE A 260 23.53 -3.43 9.02
N GLN A 261 23.92 -4.63 8.57
CA GLN A 261 25.33 -4.94 8.24
C GLN A 261 25.83 -4.32 6.93
N GLY A 262 24.99 -3.53 6.26
CA GLY A 262 25.27 -3.01 4.92
C GLY A 262 25.21 -4.09 3.83
N PHE A 263 25.31 -3.67 2.58
CA PHE A 263 25.29 -4.56 1.42
C PHE A 263 26.63 -4.54 0.71
N SER A 264 26.93 -5.60 -0.05
CA SER A 264 28.10 -5.60 -0.92
C SER A 264 28.02 -4.47 -1.95
N LEU A 265 29.17 -3.88 -2.29
CA LEU A 265 29.24 -2.79 -3.27
C LEU A 265 28.65 -3.19 -4.64
N GLN A 266 28.73 -4.48 -5.00
CA GLN A 266 28.12 -5.02 -6.20
C GLN A 266 26.59 -4.92 -6.17
N LEU A 267 25.96 -5.22 -5.02
CA LEU A 267 24.52 -5.10 -4.86
C LEU A 267 24.08 -3.63 -4.83
N VAL A 268 24.81 -2.78 -4.10
CA VAL A 268 24.57 -1.32 -4.10
C VAL A 268 24.62 -0.77 -5.52
N ARG A 269 25.61 -1.15 -6.34
CA ARG A 269 25.71 -0.74 -7.75
C ARG A 269 24.48 -1.13 -8.57
N LYS A 270 23.94 -2.34 -8.37
CA LYS A 270 22.69 -2.79 -9.04
C LYS A 270 21.49 -1.95 -8.63
N PHE A 271 21.37 -1.63 -7.34
CA PHE A 271 20.32 -0.76 -6.84
C PHE A 271 20.45 0.66 -7.39
N SER A 272 21.65 1.26 -7.35
CA SER A 272 21.93 2.58 -7.91
C SER A 272 21.56 2.65 -9.39
N HIS A 273 21.92 1.65 -10.20
CA HIS A 273 21.54 1.61 -11.60
C HIS A 273 20.03 1.61 -11.80
N SER A 274 19.30 0.77 -11.05
CA SER A 274 17.83 0.70 -11.15
C SER A 274 17.16 2.01 -10.74
N LEU A 275 17.69 2.67 -9.69
CA LEU A 275 17.21 3.97 -9.23
C LEU A 275 17.49 5.08 -10.25
N LEU A 276 18.66 5.07 -10.89
CA LEU A 276 19.01 6.04 -11.93
C LEU A 276 18.11 5.91 -13.17
N GLN A 277 17.68 4.69 -13.53
CA GLN A 277 16.69 4.51 -14.61
C GLN A 277 15.35 5.21 -14.30
N CYS A 278 14.89 5.12 -13.05
CA CYS A 278 13.71 5.85 -12.59
C CYS A 278 13.94 7.37 -12.61
N LEU A 279 15.05 7.83 -12.03
CA LEU A 279 15.34 9.26 -11.94
C LEU A 279 15.55 9.90 -13.31
N ASP A 280 16.17 9.20 -14.27
CA ASP A 280 16.30 9.65 -15.65
C ASP A 280 14.92 9.83 -16.32
N ALA A 281 14.02 8.86 -16.16
CA ALA A 281 12.67 8.95 -16.70
C ALA A 281 11.89 10.14 -16.10
N LEU A 282 11.99 10.36 -14.79
CA LEU A 282 11.37 11.51 -14.12
C LEU A 282 11.97 12.83 -14.60
N ASN A 283 13.29 12.92 -14.74
CA ASN A 283 14.00 14.11 -15.20
C ASN A 283 13.60 14.51 -16.63
N ARG A 284 13.54 13.53 -17.56
CA ARG A 284 13.08 13.76 -18.93
C ARG A 284 11.65 14.31 -19.00
N ASN A 285 10.82 13.95 -18.03
CA ASN A 285 9.44 14.41 -17.92
C ASN A 285 9.26 15.65 -17.03
N LYS A 286 10.35 16.24 -16.51
CA LYS A 286 10.32 17.38 -15.58
C LYS A 286 9.48 17.12 -14.33
N ILE A 287 9.50 15.88 -13.84
CA ILE A 287 8.79 15.45 -12.63
C ILE A 287 9.79 15.34 -11.48
N ILE A 288 9.38 15.81 -10.30
CA ILE A 288 10.13 15.71 -9.06
C ILE A 288 9.34 14.81 -8.10
N HIS A 289 9.98 13.75 -7.58
CA HIS A 289 9.37 12.83 -6.61
C HIS A 289 9.27 13.42 -5.20
N CYS A 290 10.15 14.34 -4.80
CA CYS A 290 10.11 15.01 -3.49
C CYS A 290 10.19 14.13 -2.23
N ASP A 291 10.27 12.80 -2.33
CA ASP A 291 10.24 11.86 -1.20
C ASP A 291 11.01 10.56 -1.52
N MET A 292 12.21 10.70 -2.13
CA MET A 292 13.08 9.56 -2.40
C MET A 292 13.75 9.08 -1.11
N LYS A 293 13.33 7.92 -0.62
CA LYS A 293 13.84 7.29 0.60
C LYS A 293 13.73 5.76 0.53
N PRO A 294 14.47 4.99 1.34
CA PRO A 294 14.47 3.52 1.27
C PRO A 294 13.08 2.87 1.41
N GLU A 295 12.16 3.51 2.13
CA GLU A 295 10.77 3.06 2.32
C GLU A 295 9.96 3.11 1.01
N ASN A 296 10.33 3.99 0.09
CA ASN A 296 9.68 4.20 -1.20
C ASN A 296 10.37 3.46 -2.36
N VAL A 297 11.32 2.58 -2.05
CA VAL A 297 12.01 1.75 -3.05
C VAL A 297 11.73 0.29 -2.73
N LEU A 298 10.96 -0.38 -3.59
CA LEU A 298 10.46 -1.73 -3.36
C LEU A 298 11.15 -2.75 -4.26
N LEU A 299 11.39 -3.94 -3.72
CA LEU A 299 11.83 -5.08 -4.51
C LEU A 299 10.67 -5.59 -5.37
N LYS A 300 10.94 -5.85 -6.66
CA LYS A 300 9.97 -6.49 -7.56
C LYS A 300 9.55 -7.86 -7.03
N GLN A 301 10.52 -8.64 -6.54
CA GLN A 301 10.33 -10.00 -6.05
C GLN A 301 11.32 -10.30 -4.91
N GLN A 302 10.93 -11.18 -3.99
CA GLN A 302 11.80 -11.61 -2.90
C GLN A 302 13.03 -12.36 -3.44
N GLY A 303 14.22 -12.05 -2.92
CA GLY A 303 15.47 -12.71 -3.30
C GLY A 303 16.06 -12.26 -4.65
N ARG A 304 15.43 -11.32 -5.35
CA ARG A 304 15.95 -10.70 -6.58
C ARG A 304 16.31 -9.24 -6.33
N SER A 305 17.25 -8.70 -7.10
CA SER A 305 17.70 -7.31 -6.95
C SER A 305 16.91 -6.28 -7.78
N GLY A 306 15.87 -6.72 -8.51
CA GLY A 306 15.05 -5.82 -9.32
C GLY A 306 14.23 -4.90 -8.42
N LEU A 307 14.22 -3.60 -8.70
CA LEU A 307 13.52 -2.59 -7.90
C LEU A 307 12.49 -1.83 -8.71
N LYS A 308 11.48 -1.30 -8.02
CA LYS A 308 10.65 -0.19 -8.50
C LYS A 308 10.51 0.86 -7.41
N VAL A 309 10.36 2.12 -7.81
CA VAL A 309 10.10 3.22 -6.90
C VAL A 309 8.59 3.39 -6.77
N SER A 310 8.08 3.35 -5.53
CA SER A 310 6.70 3.73 -5.23
C SER A 310 6.59 5.24 -5.14
N ILE A 311 5.46 5.74 -5.61
CA ILE A 311 5.17 7.16 -5.65
C ILE A 311 4.18 7.51 -4.54
N ASP A 312 4.60 8.35 -3.60
CA ASP A 312 3.72 8.92 -2.57
C ASP A 312 3.48 10.42 -2.75
N LYS A 313 4.35 11.08 -3.53
CA LYS A 313 4.26 12.49 -3.87
C LYS A 313 4.94 12.69 -5.21
N LEU A 314 4.27 13.33 -6.17
CA LEU A 314 4.91 13.83 -7.39
C LEU A 314 4.44 15.25 -7.65
N LEU A 315 5.36 16.06 -8.16
CA LEU A 315 5.08 17.42 -8.60
C LEU A 315 5.83 17.67 -9.91
N TYR A 316 5.20 18.35 -10.85
CA TYR A 316 5.94 18.94 -11.97
C TYR A 316 6.91 20.00 -11.45
N SER A 317 8.08 20.09 -12.08
CA SER A 317 9.12 21.05 -11.71
C SER A 317 8.62 22.49 -11.77
N SER A 318 7.77 22.83 -12.74
CA SER A 318 7.10 24.13 -12.84
C SER A 318 6.25 24.44 -11.60
N THR A 319 5.53 23.46 -11.07
CA THR A 319 4.71 23.60 -9.85
C THR A 319 5.55 23.83 -8.60
N VAL A 320 6.75 23.22 -8.52
CA VAL A 320 7.67 23.42 -7.39
C VAL A 320 8.30 24.81 -7.46
N MET A 321 8.78 25.23 -8.63
CA MET A 321 9.37 26.56 -8.80
C MET A 321 8.36 27.68 -8.53
N ALA A 322 7.11 27.52 -8.99
CA ALA A 322 6.04 28.47 -8.67
C ALA A 322 5.84 28.65 -7.16
N ARG A 323 5.96 27.58 -6.36
CA ARG A 323 5.83 27.65 -4.88
C ARG A 323 7.06 28.20 -4.16
N ILE A 324 8.24 28.18 -4.79
CA ILE A 324 9.46 28.76 -4.21
C ILE A 324 9.53 30.26 -4.51
N LEU A 325 8.95 30.70 -5.63
CA LEU A 325 8.97 32.09 -6.09
C LEU A 325 7.78 32.94 -5.65
N THR A 326 6.78 32.35 -4.96
CA THR A 326 5.63 33.04 -4.36
C THR A 326 5.65 32.90 -2.85
#